data_AF-X1TTK3-F1
#
_entry.id   AF-X1TTK3-F1
#
_cell.length_a   1.000
_cell.length_b   1.000
_cell.length_c   1.000
_cell.angle_alpha   90.00
_cell.angle_beta   90.00
_cell.angle_gamma   90.00
#
_symmetry.space_group_name_H-M   'P 1'
#
loop_
_entity.id
_entity.type
_entity.pdbx_description
1 polymer ?
#
loop_
_entity_poly.entity_id
_entity_poly.type
_entity_poly.pdbx_seq_one_letter_code
_entity_poly.pdbx_strand_id
1 'polypeptide(L)' 'MALKLKDLEETRSFYKVELEKEDLTGGERNSYLRVLEIIEKYIKREEEAEEKRKDNKFIA' A
#
# COMPACT_ATOMS: atom_id res chain seq x y z
N MET A 1 3.46 10.70 -13.64
CA MET A 1 4.26 10.41 -12.43
C MET A 1 3.82 9.05 -11.93
N ALA A 2 4.60 7.99 -12.14
CA ALA A 2 4.28 6.68 -11.58
C ALA A 2 4.78 6.69 -10.13
N LEU A 3 3.88 6.54 -9.16
CA LEU A 3 4.25 6.24 -7.79
C LEU A 3 5.00 4.91 -7.79
N LYS A 4 6.24 4.88 -7.28
CA LYS A 4 6.99 3.63 -7.22
C LYS A 4 6.39 2.77 -6.11
N LEU A 5 6.34 1.46 -6.31
CA LEU A 5 5.86 0.50 -5.31
C LEU A 5 6.57 0.70 -3.96
N LYS A 6 7.87 1.00 -4.01
CA LYS A 6 8.71 1.33 -2.84
C LYS A 6 8.20 2.53 -2.05
N ASP A 7 7.74 3.59 -2.72
CA ASP A 7 7.23 4.80 -2.06
C ASP A 7 5.93 4.48 -1.32
N LEU A 8 5.11 3.57 -1.87
CA LEU A 8 3.88 3.09 -1.25
C LEU A 8 4.14 2.17 -0.05
N GLU A 9 5.16 1.32 -0.11
CA GLU A 9 5.58 0.49 1.03
C GLU A 9 6.13 1.33 2.18
N GLU A 10 6.89 2.38 1.88
CA GLU A 10 7.38 3.35 2.86
C GLU A 10 6.21 4.08 3.52
N THR A 11 5.26 4.57 2.70
CA THR A 11 4.03 5.21 3.19
C THR A 11 3.18 4.26 4.04
N ARG A 12 3.05 2.98 3.64
CA ARG A 12 2.37 1.95 4.45
C ARG A 12 3.04 1.77 5.80
N SER A 13 4.36 1.72 5.83
CA SER A 13 5.13 1.53 7.06
C SER A 13 4.98 2.73 7.99
N PHE A 14 5.03 3.94 7.44
CA PHE A 14 4.77 5.18 8.18
C PHE A 14 3.41 5.16 8.88
N TYR A 15 2.33 4.87 8.14
CA TYR A 15 0.98 4.85 8.74
C TYR A 15 0.77 3.71 9.75
N LYS A 16 1.48 2.58 9.61
CA LYS A 16 1.46 1.52 10.63
C LYS A 16 2.09 1.99 11.95
N VAL A 17 3.22 2.68 11.89
CA VAL A 17 3.87 3.26 13.07
C VAL A 17 3.01 4.36 13.70
N GLU A 18 2.39 5.22 12.89
CA GLU A 18 1.46 6.24 13.41
C GLU A 18 0.28 5.61 14.16
N LEU A 19 -0.27 4.49 13.66
CA LEU A 19 -1.37 3.77 14.31
C LEU A 19 -1.03 3.13 15.67
N GLU A 20 0.26 2.95 15.98
CA GLU A 20 0.72 2.43 17.27
C GLU A 20 0.78 3.52 18.35
N LYS A 21 0.64 4.81 17.98
CA LYS A 21 0.60 5.91 18.94
C LYS A 21 -0.69 5.83 19.77
N GLU A 22 -0.53 5.76 21.09
CA GLU A 22 -1.66 5.71 22.04
C GLU A 22 -2.49 6.99 22.06
N ASP A 23 -1.93 8.11 21.60
CA ASP A 23 -2.58 9.43 21.60
C ASP A 23 -3.61 9.64 20.47
N LEU A 24 -3.76 8.67 19.56
CA LEU A 24 -4.70 8.80 18.45
C LEU A 24 -6.16 8.71 18.92
N THR A 25 -6.94 9.71 18.54
CA THR A 25 -8.39 9.63 18.71
C THR A 25 -8.99 8.55 17.80
N GLY A 26 -10.14 7.99 18.19
CA GLY A 26 -10.80 6.96 17.39
C GLY A 26 -11.10 7.38 15.94
N GLY A 27 -11.35 8.68 15.71
CA GLY A 27 -11.58 9.24 14.36
C GLY A 27 -10.30 9.28 13.51
N GLU A 28 -9.17 9.66 14.10
CA GLU A 28 -7.87 9.66 13.42
C GLU A 28 -7.44 8.22 13.10
N ARG A 29 -7.61 7.31 14.07
CA ARG A 29 -7.31 5.89 13.89
C ARG A 29 -8.10 5.28 12.73
N ASN A 30 -9.40 5.58 12.62
CA ASN A 30 -10.23 5.12 11.52
C ASN A 30 -9.79 5.70 10.17
N SER A 31 -9.35 6.97 10.15
CA SER A 31 -8.84 7.62 8.95
C SER A 31 -7.54 6.98 8.45
N TYR A 32 -6.61 6.70 9.37
CA TYR A 32 -5.37 5.99 9.05
C TYR A 32 -5.61 4.56 8.55
N LEU A 33 -6.54 3.83 9.17
CA LEU A 33 -6.92 2.49 8.70
C LEU A 33 -7.49 2.51 7.28
N ARG A 34 -8.33 3.49 6.93
CA ARG A 34 -8.83 3.66 5.55
C ARG A 34 -7.71 3.93 4.55
N VAL A 35 -6.75 4.78 4.92
CA VAL A 35 -5.61 5.08 4.04
C VAL A 35 -4.75 3.83 3.83
N LEU A 36 -4.48 3.07 4.89
CA LEU A 36 -3.75 1.81 4.79
C LEU A 36 -4.45 0.80 3.88
N GLU A 37 -5.77 0.65 3.99
CA GLU A 37 -6.55 -0.26 3.14
C GLU A 37 -6.43 0.11 1.64
N ILE A 38 -6.42 1.40 1.32
CA ILE A 38 -6.26 1.89 -0.05
C ILE A 38 -4.85 1.57 -0.57
N ILE A 39 -3.82 1.85 0.23
CA ILE A 39 -2.41 1.58 -0.13
C ILE A 39 -2.18 0.09 -0.35
N GLU A 40 -2.67 -0.77 0.55
CA GLU A 40 -2.53 -2.23 0.42
C GLU A 40 -3.24 -2.76 -0.83
N LYS A 41 -4.44 -2.25 -1.15
CA LYS A 41 -5.14 -2.60 -2.40
C LYS A 41 -4.36 -2.16 -3.64
N TYR A 42 -3.71 -1.00 -3.60
CA TYR A 42 -2.93 -0.52 -4.73
C TYR A 42 -1.67 -1.36 -4.93
N ILE A 43 -0.90 -1.63 -3.87
CA ILE A 43 0.29 -2.48 -3.92
C ILE A 43 -0.07 -3.85 -4.50
N LYS A 44 -1.12 -4.49 -3.99
CA LYS A 44 -1.57 -5.80 -4.48
C LYS A 44 -1.91 -5.79 -5.97
N ARG A 45 -2.59 -4.74 -6.45
CA ARG A 45 -2.93 -4.61 -7.88
C ARG A 45 -1.69 -4.44 -8.76
N GLU A 46 -0.70 -3.68 -8.31
CA GLU A 46 0.55 -3.50 -9.04
C GLU A 46 1.38 -4.80 -9.06
N GLU A 47 1.43 -5.54 -7.95
CA GLU A 47 2.07 -6.86 -7.89
C GLU A 47 1.40 -7.86 -8.86
N GLU A 48 0.06 -7.95 -8.85
CA GLU A 48 -0.69 -8.79 -9.79
C GLU A 48 -0.49 -8.35 -11.25
N ALA A 49 -0.37 -7.05 -11.51
CA ALA A 49 -0.10 -6.52 -12.84
C ALA A 49 1.33 -6.83 -13.30
N GLU A 50 2.31 -6.81 -12.39
CA GLU A 50 3.70 -7.18 -12.67
C GLU A 50 3.82 -8.69 -12.93
N GLU A 51 3.13 -9.53 -12.15
CA GLU A 51 3.05 -10.98 -12.36
C GLU A 51 2.49 -11.31 -13.75
N LYS A 52 1.35 -10.72 -14.13
CA LYS A 52 0.76 -10.91 -15.46
C LYS A 52 1.67 -10.47 -16.60
N ARG A 53 2.48 -9.42 -16.40
CA ARG A 53 3.48 -8.98 -17.39
C ARG A 53 4.64 -9.97 -17.51
N LYS A 54 5.06 -10.63 -16.42
CA LYS A 54 6.08 -11.67 -16.44
C LYS A 54 5.55 -12.90 -17.17
N ASP A 55 4.36 -13.37 -16.85
CA ASP A 55 3.75 -14.53 -17.51
C ASP A 55 3.67 -14.33 -19.02
N ASN A 56 3.20 -13.16 -19.48
CA ASN A 56 3.10 -12.86 -20.91
C ASN A 56 4.45 -12.76 -21.64
N LYS A 57 5.57 -12.63 -20.91
CA LYS A 57 6.93 -12.56 -21.48
C LYS A 57 7.58 -13.93 -21.64
N PHE A 58 7.10 -14.96 -20.92
CA PHE A 58 7.59 -16.33 -21.03
C PHE A 58 6.84 -17.18 -22.07
N ILE A 59 5.77 -16.66 -22.66
CA ILE A 59 4.97 -17.34 -23.71
C ILE A 59 5.31 -16.86 -25.14
N ALA A 60 6.35 -16.04 -25.31
CA ALA A 60 6.77 -15.46 -26.60
C ALA A 60 8.11 -16.04 -27.08
#